data_AF-A0A959QR09-F1
#
_entry.id   AF-A0A959QR09-F1
#
_cell.length_a   1.000
_cell.length_b   1.000
_cell.length_c   1.000
_cell.angle_alpha   90.00
_cell.angle_beta   90.00
_cell.angle_gamma   90.00
#
_symmetry.space_group_name_H-M   'P 1'
#
loop_
_entity.id
_entity.type
_entity.pdbx_description
1 polymer ?
#
loop_
_entity_poly.entity_id
_entity_poly.type
_entity_poly.pdbx_seq_one_letter_code
_entity_poly.pdbx_strand_id
1 'polypeptide(L)' 'MGTGAAVAQPDILLADNEVIRVGSINVRSFATPGHTDGCTNYFIEDMIFTGDTLLIRKTGRTDFQQ' A
#
# COMPACT_ATOMS: atom_id res chain seq x y z
N MET A 1 -2.31 5.16 -23.14
CA MET A 1 -1.42 5.60 -22.05
C MET A 1 -2.31 6.05 -20.91
N GLY A 2 -2.52 5.20 -19.90
CA GLY A 2 -3.33 5.56 -18.75
C GLY A 2 -2.58 6.62 -17.96
N THR A 3 -3.20 7.77 -17.76
CA THR A 3 -2.75 8.75 -16.78
C THR A 3 -2.68 8.04 -15.44
N GLY A 4 -1.49 7.96 -14.84
CA GLY A 4 -1.34 7.40 -13.49
C GLY A 4 -2.37 8.07 -12.57
N ALA A 5 -3.05 7.27 -11.76
CA ALA A 5 -3.99 7.79 -10.77
C ALA A 5 -3.20 8.54 -9.69
N ALA A 6 -2.81 9.77 -10.00
CA ALA A 6 -2.16 10.66 -9.06
C ALA A 6 -3.23 11.19 -8.10
N VAL A 7 -3.14 10.81 -6.84
CA VAL A 7 -3.85 11.53 -5.77
C VAL A 7 -3.13 12.87 -5.65
N ALA A 8 -3.80 13.95 -6.07
CA ALA A 8 -3.16 15.26 -6.20
C ALA A 8 -2.58 15.77 -4.87
N GLN A 9 -3.27 15.53 -3.75
CA GLN A 9 -2.78 15.74 -2.39
C GLN A 9 -3.55 14.83 -1.41
N PRO A 10 -2.91 13.83 -0.77
CA PRO A 10 -3.52 13.12 0.34
C PRO A 10 -3.54 14.00 1.60
N ASP A 11 -4.59 13.89 2.42
CA ASP A 11 -4.67 14.60 3.71
C ASP A 11 -3.64 14.07 4.73
N ILE A 12 -3.29 12.79 4.61
CA ILE A 12 -2.34 12.09 5.48
C ILE A 12 -1.36 11.32 4.61
N LEU A 13 -0.07 11.59 4.80
CA LEU A 13 1.02 10.79 4.25
C LEU A 13 1.45 9.77 5.31
N LEU A 14 1.42 8.49 4.96
CA LEU A 14 1.80 7.41 5.86
C LEU A 14 3.26 7.02 5.63
N ALA A 15 4.04 7.04 6.70
CA ALA A 15 5.38 6.48 6.73
C ALA A 15 5.35 4.95 6.89
N ASP A 16 6.48 4.30 6.65
CA ASP A 16 6.66 2.89 6.98
C ASP A 16 6.52 2.67 8.50
N ASN A 17 5.88 1.55 8.89
CA ASN A 17 5.58 1.17 10.27
C ASN A 17 4.67 2.15 11.05
N GLU A 18 4.07 3.13 10.39
CA GLU A 18 3.13 4.05 11.02
C GLU A 18 1.80 3.36 11.33
N VAL A 19 1.16 3.76 12.43
CA VAL A 19 -0.15 3.23 12.81
C VAL A 19 -1.17 4.37 12.76
N ILE A 20 -2.18 4.22 11.92
CA ILE A 20 -3.38 5.06 11.97
C ILE A 20 -4.53 4.33 12.61
N ARG A 21 -5.41 5.10 13.23
CA ARG A 21 -6.59 4.59 13.91
C ARG A 21 -7.85 5.00 13.16
N VAL A 22 -8.68 4.02 12.82
CA VAL A 22 -9.99 4.21 12.21
C VAL A 22 -11.03 3.69 13.19
N GLY A 23 -11.63 4.60 13.97
CA GLY A 23 -12.51 4.20 15.08
C GLY A 23 -11.74 3.42 16.16
N SER A 24 -12.06 2.13 16.33
CA SER A 24 -11.33 1.22 17.24
C SER A 24 -10.25 0.38 16.53
N ILE A 25 -10.15 0.47 15.21
CA ILE A 25 -9.27 -0.36 14.39
C ILE A 25 -7.90 0.31 14.28
N ASN A 26 -6.83 -0.44 14.60
CA ASN A 26 -5.46 -0.02 14.33
C ASN A 26 -5.02 -0.58 12.98
N VAL A 27 -4.55 0.29 12.10
CA VAL A 27 -4.03 -0.06 10.78
C VAL A 27 -2.55 0.31 10.76
N ARG A 28 -1.68 -0.68 10.65
CA ARG A 28 -0.23 -0.48 10.54
C ARG A 28 0.19 -0.53 9.08
N SER A 29 0.87 0.49 8.59
CA SER A 29 1.48 0.52 7.26
C SER A 29 2.82 -0.22 7.24
N PHE A 30 3.10 -0.87 6.11
CA PHE A 30 4.40 -1.43 5.77
C PHE A 30 4.74 -1.05 4.35
N ALA A 31 5.85 -0.33 4.15
CA ALA A 31 6.35 -0.03 2.82
C ALA A 31 6.83 -1.32 2.15
N THR A 32 6.26 -1.65 1.00
CA THR A 32 6.58 -2.87 0.24
C THR A 32 6.73 -2.55 -1.25
N PRO A 33 7.74 -1.75 -1.62
CA PRO A 33 7.95 -1.34 -3.01
C PRO A 33 8.23 -2.54 -3.91
N GLY A 34 7.79 -2.45 -5.16
CA GLY A 34 7.99 -3.50 -6.15
C GLY A 34 7.05 -3.35 -7.33
N HIS A 35 5.74 -3.50 -7.11
CA HIS A 35 4.75 -3.25 -8.17
C HIS A 35 4.72 -1.76 -8.57
N THR A 36 4.84 -0.87 -7.58
CA THR A 36 5.12 0.57 -7.71
C THR A 36 6.04 0.99 -6.57
N ASP A 37 6.65 2.18 -6.66
CA ASP A 37 7.49 2.74 -5.58
C ASP A 37 6.67 3.10 -4.33
N GLY A 38 5.36 3.37 -4.49
CA GLY A 38 4.43 3.72 -3.40
C GLY A 38 3.69 2.53 -2.79
N CYS A 39 4.00 1.29 -3.20
CA CYS A 39 3.29 0.12 -2.68
C CYS A 39 3.42 0.00 -1.16
N THR A 40 2.27 -0.10 -0.49
CA THR A 40 2.16 -0.17 0.97
C THR A 40 1.16 -1.27 1.32
N ASN A 41 1.58 -2.17 2.22
CA ASN A 41 0.71 -3.18 2.81
C ASN A 41 0.13 -2.66 4.12
N TYR A 42 -1.08 -3.09 4.46
CA TYR A 42 -1.74 -2.73 5.72
C TYR A 42 -1.99 -3.95 6.58
N PHE A 43 -1.47 -3.94 7.80
CA PHE A 43 -1.71 -4.98 8.79
C PHE A 43 -2.78 -4.53 9.77
N ILE A 44 -3.81 -5.36 9.91
CA ILE A 44 -4.98 -5.10 10.73
C ILE A 44 -5.27 -6.39 11.50
N GLU A 45 -5.08 -6.35 12.81
CA GLU A 45 -5.22 -7.52 13.69
C GLU A 45 -4.37 -8.70 13.21
N ASP A 46 -4.96 -9.75 12.63
CA ASP A 46 -4.25 -10.93 12.10
C ASP A 46 -4.31 -11.02 10.57
N MET A 47 -4.67 -9.92 9.89
CA MET A 47 -4.84 -9.84 8.45
C MET A 47 -3.84 -8.88 7.82
N ILE A 48 -3.42 -9.18 6.59
CA ILE A 48 -2.59 -8.29 5.78
C ILE A 48 -3.26 -8.01 4.43
N PHE A 49 -3.46 -6.72 4.14
CA PHE A 49 -3.93 -6.23 2.85
C PHE A 49 -2.69 -5.90 2.03
N THR A 50 -2.44 -6.71 1.00
CA THR A 50 -1.17 -6.73 0.26
C THR A 50 -1.16 -5.88 -1.00
N GLY A 51 -2.29 -5.28 -1.37
CA GLY A 51 -2.46 -4.64 -2.68
C GLY A 51 -1.99 -5.57 -3.80
N ASP A 52 -1.22 -5.01 -4.74
CA ASP A 52 -0.57 -5.78 -5.82
C ASP A 52 0.85 -6.27 -5.45
N THR A 53 1.32 -6.03 -4.22
CA THR A 53 2.62 -6.58 -3.77
C THR A 53 2.61 -8.10 -3.79
N LEU A 54 1.53 -8.70 -3.27
CA LEU A 54 1.35 -10.15 -3.20
C LEU A 54 -0.10 -10.50 -3.55
N LEU A 55 -0.26 -11.40 -4.52
CA LEU A 55 -1.50 -12.02 -4.93
C LEU A 55 -1.44 -13.51 -4.59
N ILE A 56 -2.58 -14.21 -4.69
CA ILE A 56 -2.61 -15.66 -4.46
C ILE A 56 -1.75 -16.34 -5.54
N ARG A 57 -0.59 -16.89 -5.12
CA ARG A 57 0.39 -17.57 -5.98
C ARG A 57 0.99 -16.68 -7.08
N LYS A 58 0.97 -15.36 -6.92
CA LYS A 58 1.49 -14.39 -7.90
C LYS A 58 1.89 -13.08 -7.22
N THR A 59 2.59 -12.19 -7.94
CA THR A 59 2.84 -10.81 -7.55
C THR A 59 2.38 -9.86 -8.67
N GLY A 60 2.21 -8.58 -8.34
CA GLY A 60 2.05 -7.52 -9.33
C GLY A 60 3.24 -7.45 -10.29
N ARG A 61 2.99 -6.85 -11.46
CA ARG A 61 4.04 -6.58 -12.46
C ARG A 61 5.02 -5.52 -11.93
N THR A 62 6.24 -5.45 -12.44
CA THR A 62 7.27 -4.49 -11.94
C THR A 62 7.94 -3.69 -13.05
N ASP A 63 7.36 -3.69 -14.25
CA ASP A 63 7.91 -3.10 -15.48
C ASP A 63 7.28 -1.73 -15.84
N PHE A 64 6.47 -1.15 -14.94
CA PHE A 64 5.84 0.17 -15.04
C PHE A 64 5.88 0.87 -13.67
N GLN A 65 5.48 2.15 -13.60
CA GLN A 65 5.16 2.89 -12.36
C GLN A 65 6.33 3.13 -11.38
N GLN A 66 7.51 3.41 -11.94
CA GLN A 66 8.57 4.21 -11.30
C GLN A 66 8.36 5.70 -11.59
#